data_AF-A0A6A5FVH6-F1
#
_entry.id   AF-A0A6A5FVH6-F1
#
_cell.length_a   1.000
_cell.length_b   1.000
_cell.length_c   1.000
_cell.angle_alpha   90.00
_cell.angle_beta   90.00
_cell.angle_gamma   90.00
#
_symmetry.space_group_name_H-M   'P 1'
#
loop_
_entity.id
_entity.type
_entity.pdbx_description
1 polymer ?
#
loop_
_entity_poly.entity_id
_entity_poly.type
_entity_poly.pdbx_seq_one_letter_code
_entity_poly.pdbx_strand_id
1 'polypeptide(L)'
;MIQSDPTRMYLKFICHPDIQTWCGTLMVYESDWFTDDILKHESFCVNGVAKEFWYELYSKGDYSPHYEWLYKLSHNCTSDQKNRCLEPEEHKRTKTDGIQYVHFIEAVMNAGEQVDNCTHPNG
;
A
#
# COMPACT_ATOMS: atom_id res chain seq x y z
N MET A 1 -3.20 11.65 25.28
CA MET A 1 -2.74 11.02 24.02
C MET A 1 -1.33 11.49 23.78
N ILE A 2 -0.37 10.58 23.72
CA ILE A 2 1.00 10.90 23.29
C ILE A 2 0.96 10.82 21.76
N GLN A 3 1.37 11.89 21.10
CA GLN A 3 1.58 11.86 19.66
C GLN A 3 2.80 10.98 19.40
N SER A 4 2.59 9.91 18.67
CA SER A 4 3.62 8.99 18.21
C SER A 4 4.54 9.62 17.18
N ASP A 5 5.75 9.08 17.08
CA ASP A 5 6.70 9.46 16.05
C ASP A 5 6.25 8.90 14.68
N PRO A 6 6.58 9.59 13.57
CA PRO A 6 6.14 9.15 12.25
C PRO A 6 6.90 7.92 11.76
N THR A 7 6.22 7.13 10.92
CA THR A 7 6.85 6.13 10.05
C THR A 7 7.09 6.71 8.66
N ARG A 8 8.31 6.60 8.15
CA ARG A 8 8.66 6.95 6.77
C ARG A 8 8.52 5.72 5.89
N MET A 9 7.53 5.75 5.01
CA MET A 9 7.20 4.64 4.13
C MET A 9 7.64 4.93 2.69
N TYR A 10 8.34 3.97 2.10
CA TYR A 10 8.67 3.93 0.68
C TYR A 10 7.90 2.78 0.02
N LEU A 11 7.17 3.07 -1.06
CA LEU A 11 6.55 2.05 -1.89
C LEU A 11 7.05 2.17 -3.33
N LYS A 12 7.41 1.05 -3.94
CA LYS A 12 7.77 0.94 -5.34
C LYS A 12 7.04 -0.22 -5.99
N PHE A 13 6.24 0.08 -6.99
CA PHE A 13 5.52 -0.90 -7.79
C PHE A 13 6.13 -0.96 -9.19
N ILE A 14 6.53 -2.15 -9.63
CA ILE A 14 7.27 -2.40 -10.86
C ILE A 14 6.38 -3.19 -11.82
N CYS A 15 6.02 -2.56 -12.93
CA CYS A 15 5.27 -3.17 -14.02
C CYS A 15 6.21 -3.71 -15.12
N HIS A 16 5.69 -4.60 -15.96
CA HIS A 16 6.45 -5.15 -17.09
C HIS A 16 6.71 -4.08 -18.17
N PRO A 17 7.91 -4.03 -18.79
CA PRO A 17 8.24 -3.05 -19.84
C PRO A 17 7.31 -3.06 -21.06
N ASP A 18 6.69 -4.20 -21.36
CA ASP A 18 5.76 -4.33 -22.49
C ASP A 18 4.43 -3.59 -22.27
N ILE A 19 4.11 -3.24 -21.02
CA ILE A 19 2.94 -2.41 -20.69
C ILE A 19 3.39 -0.96 -20.67
N GLN A 20 3.06 -0.23 -21.73
CA GLN A 20 3.50 1.15 -21.93
C GLN A 20 2.94 2.11 -20.87
N THR A 21 1.66 1.96 -20.54
CA THR A 21 0.94 2.76 -19.57
C THR A 21 0.12 1.85 -18.69
N TRP A 22 0.19 2.06 -17.38
CA TRP A 22 -0.66 1.39 -16.42
C TRP A 22 -1.11 2.36 -15.35
N CYS A 23 -2.25 2.04 -14.74
CA CYS A 23 -2.89 2.81 -13.71
C CYS A 23 -3.15 1.93 -12.49
N GLY A 24 -3.31 2.58 -11.35
CA GLY A 24 -3.72 1.92 -10.14
C GLY A 24 -4.29 2.87 -9.11
N THR A 25 -4.87 2.28 -8.07
CA THR A 25 -5.36 2.96 -6.87
C THR A 25 -4.72 2.28 -5.68
N LEU A 26 -3.93 3.05 -4.93
CA LEU A 26 -3.22 2.62 -3.73
C LEU A 26 -3.98 3.06 -2.49
N MET A 27 -4.22 2.13 -1.58
CA MET A 27 -4.64 2.39 -0.21
C MET A 27 -3.51 1.94 0.73
N VAL A 28 -3.04 2.82 1.60
CA VAL A 28 -2.10 2.47 2.69
C VAL A 28 -2.83 2.66 4.00
N TYR A 29 -2.73 1.65 4.85
CA TYR A 29 -3.43 1.61 6.12
C TYR A 29 -2.57 0.98 7.21
N GLU A 30 -2.94 1.32 8.43
CA GLU A 30 -2.51 0.62 9.62
C GLU A 30 -3.60 -0.39 9.99
N SER A 31 -3.22 -1.65 10.12
CA SER A 31 -4.15 -2.75 10.41
C SER A 31 -4.44 -2.78 11.90
N ASP A 32 -5.71 -2.66 12.26
CA ASP A 32 -6.14 -2.54 13.64
C ASP A 32 -7.22 -3.59 13.95
N TRP A 33 -7.37 -4.00 15.21
CA TRP A 33 -8.28 -5.10 15.56
C TRP A 33 -9.76 -4.86 15.24
N PHE A 34 -10.18 -3.61 15.08
CA PHE A 34 -11.59 -3.27 14.87
C PHE A 34 -11.85 -2.57 13.54
N THR A 35 -10.97 -1.65 13.13
CA THR A 35 -11.09 -0.89 11.89
C THR A 35 -9.71 -0.49 11.43
N ASP A 36 -9.39 -0.79 10.17
CA ASP A 36 -8.14 -0.37 9.56
C ASP A 36 -8.14 1.15 9.36
N ASP A 37 -7.07 1.78 9.83
CA ASP A 37 -6.86 3.22 9.74
C ASP A 37 -6.22 3.56 8.39
N ILE A 38 -7.04 3.99 7.44
CA ILE A 38 -6.56 4.38 6.11
C ILE A 38 -5.89 5.74 6.17
N LEU A 39 -4.58 5.74 5.94
CA LEU A 39 -3.76 6.94 6.00
C LEU A 39 -3.52 7.57 4.62
N LYS A 40 -3.56 6.75 3.56
CA LYS A 40 -3.43 7.22 2.17
C LYS A 40 -4.39 6.49 1.26
N HIS A 41 -4.94 7.23 0.31
CA HIS A 41 -5.75 6.72 -0.78
C HIS A 41 -5.48 7.58 -2.03
N GLU A 42 -4.76 7.02 -3.00
CA GLU A 42 -4.28 7.78 -4.16
C GLU A 42 -4.44 6.95 -5.45
N SER A 43 -5.00 7.56 -6.49
CA SER A 43 -5.04 7.00 -7.84
C SER A 43 -3.94 7.59 -8.71
N PHE A 44 -3.40 6.80 -9.62
CA PHE A 44 -2.33 7.20 -10.52
C PHE A 44 -2.42 6.49 -11.87
N CYS A 45 -1.81 7.10 -12.87
CA CYS A 45 -1.39 6.45 -14.11
C CYS A 45 0.07 6.85 -14.38
N VAL A 46 0.88 5.92 -14.86
CA VAL A 46 2.28 6.17 -15.19
C VAL A 46 2.60 5.60 -16.57
N ASN A 47 3.38 6.36 -17.32
CA ASN A 47 4.04 5.87 -18.52
C ASN A 47 5.42 5.36 -18.11
N GLY A 48 5.63 4.05 -18.16
CA GLY A 48 6.88 3.42 -17.76
C GLY A 48 6.74 2.29 -16.74
N VAL A 49 7.89 1.72 -16.39
CA VAL A 49 8.00 0.44 -15.66
C VAL A 49 7.79 0.55 -14.15
N ALA A 50 7.73 1.75 -13.57
CA ALA A 50 7.64 1.87 -12.12
C ALA A 50 6.84 3.09 -11.65
N LYS A 51 6.16 2.91 -10.52
CA LYS A 51 5.57 3.99 -9.73
C LYS A 51 6.14 3.95 -8.32
N GLU A 52 6.57 5.10 -7.83
CA GLU A 52 7.15 5.26 -6.50
C GLU A 52 6.35 6.24 -5.65
N PHE A 53 6.28 5.97 -4.35
CA PHE A 53 5.62 6.78 -3.33
C PHE A 53 6.50 6.92 -2.10
N TRP A 54 6.50 8.12 -1.53
CA TRP A 54 7.23 8.47 -0.31
C TRP A 54 6.26 9.14 0.64
N TYR A 55 5.99 8.50 1.78
CA TYR A 55 5.07 9.00 2.78
C TYR A 55 5.73 9.15 4.13
N GLU A 56 5.31 10.18 4.86
CA GLU A 56 5.50 10.28 6.29
C GLU A 56 4.12 10.08 6.93
N LEU A 57 3.96 8.98 7.67
CA LEU A 57 2.70 8.50 8.20
C LEU A 57 2.69 8.61 9.72
N TYR A 58 1.58 9.10 10.25
CA TYR A 58 1.30 9.18 11.68
C TYR A 58 0.06 8.33 11.94
N SER A 59 0.19 7.18 12.59
CA SER A 59 -0.97 6.46 13.13
C SER A 59 -1.35 7.08 14.47
N LYS A 60 -2.65 7.24 14.72
CA LYS A 60 -3.15 7.89 15.93
C LYS A 60 -3.50 6.83 16.96
N GLY A 61 -3.09 7.05 18.21
CA GLY A 61 -3.84 6.54 19.35
C GLY A 61 -3.82 5.02 19.52
N ASP A 62 -2.75 4.36 19.08
CA ASP A 62 -2.63 2.94 19.30
C ASP A 62 -2.24 2.64 20.76
N TYR A 63 -2.97 1.72 21.40
CA TYR A 63 -2.61 1.15 22.71
C TYR A 63 -1.56 0.04 22.56
N SER A 64 -1.28 -0.42 21.34
CA SER A 64 -0.22 -1.36 21.02
C SER A 64 1.15 -0.65 20.95
N PRO A 65 2.24 -1.34 21.33
CA PRO A 65 3.60 -0.82 21.19
C PRO A 65 4.10 -0.85 19.73
N HIS A 66 3.31 -1.34 18.77
CA HIS A 66 3.71 -1.46 17.37
C HIS A 66 2.57 -1.12 16.42
N TYR A 67 2.93 -0.45 15.32
CA TYR A 67 2.09 -0.31 14.13
C TYR A 67 2.18 -1.51 13.21
N GLU A 68 1.08 -1.82 12.54
CA GLU A 68 0.97 -2.92 11.59
C GLU A 68 0.66 -2.40 10.18
N TRP A 69 1.70 -2.08 9.41
CA TRP A 69 1.54 -1.42 8.11
C TRP A 69 1.21 -2.39 6.98
N LEU A 70 0.19 -2.05 6.19
CA LEU A 70 -0.25 -2.77 4.99
C LEU A 70 -0.65 -1.82 3.86
N TYR A 71 -0.85 -2.39 2.67
CA TYR A 71 -1.41 -1.67 1.53
C TYR A 71 -2.32 -2.58 0.69
N LYS A 72 -3.27 -1.96 -0.01
CA LYS A 72 -4.00 -2.58 -1.13
C LYS A 72 -3.73 -1.78 -2.40
N LEU A 73 -3.40 -2.46 -3.48
CA LEU A 73 -3.20 -1.88 -4.79
C LEU A 73 -4.16 -2.50 -5.79
N SER A 74 -5.12 -1.72 -6.26
CA SER A 74 -5.84 -2.03 -7.49
C SER A 74 -4.98 -1.58 -8.67
N HIS A 75 -4.76 -2.42 -9.69
CA HIS A 75 -3.98 -2.03 -10.86
C HIS A 75 -4.38 -2.77 -12.13
N ASN A 76 -4.06 -2.18 -13.27
CA ASN A 76 -4.22 -2.80 -14.60
C ASN A 76 -2.89 -3.18 -15.27
N CYS A 77 -1.79 -3.26 -14.50
CA CYS A 77 -0.54 -3.84 -14.99
C CYS A 77 -0.70 -5.36 -15.20
N THR A 78 -1.36 -5.75 -16.28
CA THR A 78 -1.71 -7.14 -16.58
C THR A 78 -1.62 -7.42 -18.08
N SER A 79 -1.34 -8.68 -18.43
CA SER A 79 -1.31 -9.11 -19.84
C SER A 79 -2.71 -9.32 -20.42
N ASP A 80 -3.72 -9.49 -19.56
CA ASP A 80 -5.11 -9.77 -19.93
C ASP A 80 -6.01 -8.52 -19.89
N GLN A 81 -5.43 -7.34 -19.63
CA GLN A 81 -6.11 -6.05 -19.51
C GLN A 81 -7.17 -5.98 -18.39
N LYS A 82 -7.16 -6.95 -17.46
CA LYS A 82 -8.06 -6.95 -16.30
C LYS A 82 -7.43 -6.25 -15.11
N ASN A 83 -8.26 -5.70 -14.24
CA ASN A 83 -7.81 -5.18 -12.96
C ASN A 83 -7.50 -6.32 -12.00
N ARG A 84 -6.48 -6.11 -11.17
CA ARG A 84 -6.13 -7.00 -10.07
C ARG A 84 -5.99 -6.25 -8.76
N CYS A 85 -6.20 -6.97 -7.66
CA CYS A 85 -6.03 -6.49 -6.31
C CYS A 85 -4.84 -7.17 -5.65
N LEU A 86 -3.78 -6.42 -5.43
CA LEU A 86 -2.60 -6.87 -4.71
C LEU A 86 -2.64 -6.36 -3.27
N GLU A 87 -2.49 -7.29 -2.34
CA GLU A 87 -2.38 -7.06 -0.91
C GLU A 87 -1.28 -7.99 -0.37
N PRO A 88 -0.28 -7.51 0.38
CA PRO A 88 0.71 -8.38 1.00
C PRO A 88 0.08 -9.36 1.99
N GLU A 89 0.59 -10.59 2.04
CA GLU A 89 0.14 -11.58 3.03
C GLU A 89 0.52 -11.21 4.47
N GLU A 90 1.64 -10.52 4.64
CA GLU A 90 2.17 -10.12 5.94
C GLU A 90 2.30 -8.61 6.06
N HIS A 91 1.89 -8.09 7.21
CA HIS A 91 2.10 -6.70 7.59
C HIS A 91 3.53 -6.42 8.01
N LYS A 92 3.97 -5.18 7.81
CA LYS A 92 5.25 -4.70 8.33
C LYS A 92 5.07 -4.03 9.67
N ARG A 93 5.65 -4.64 10.71
CA ARG A 93 5.63 -4.10 12.08
C ARG A 93 6.70 -3.05 12.31
N THR A 94 6.33 -1.93 12.91
CA THR A 94 7.28 -0.93 13.42
C THR A 94 6.91 -0.48 14.82
N LYS A 95 7.87 0.03 15.59
CA LYS A 95 7.60 0.60 16.90
C LYS A 95 6.83 1.92 16.80
N THR A 96 6.12 2.29 17.86
CA THR A 96 5.43 3.59 17.97
C THR A 96 6.34 4.71 18.48
N ASP A 97 7.52 4.38 19.01
CA ASP A 97 8.56 5.31 19.45
C ASP A 97 9.74 5.39 18.46
N GLY A 98 10.23 6.61 18.22
CA GLY A 98 11.30 6.91 17.28
C GLY A 98 10.86 6.86 15.82
N ILE A 99 11.58 7.57 14.95
CA ILE A 99 11.32 7.56 13.51
C ILE A 99 11.63 6.16 12.94
N GLN A 100 10.61 5.53 12.36
CA GLN A 100 10.71 4.21 11.75
C GLN A 100 10.72 4.29 10.21
N TYR A 101 11.19 3.23 9.56
CA TYR A 101 11.29 3.14 8.10
C TYR A 101 10.70 1.82 7.59
N VAL A 102 9.84 1.90 6.57
CA VAL A 102 9.17 0.73 5.98
C VAL A 102 9.24 0.80 4.47
N HIS A 103 9.72 -0.26 3.82
CA HIS A 103 9.84 -0.31 2.36
C HIS A 103 8.99 -1.45 1.79
N PHE A 104 8.12 -1.15 0.82
CA PHE A 104 7.45 -2.15 -0.02
C PHE A 104 7.99 -2.03 -1.45
N ILE A 105 8.47 -3.12 -2.03
CA ILE A 105 8.99 -3.15 -3.39
C ILE A 105 8.44 -4.39 -4.07
N GLU A 106 7.61 -4.19 -5.09
CA GLU A 106 6.76 -5.26 -5.62
C GLU A 106 6.73 -5.27 -7.14
N ALA A 107 6.87 -6.45 -7.72
CA ALA A 107 6.60 -6.67 -9.14
C ALA A 107 5.10 -6.94 -9.32
N VAL A 108 4.41 -6.08 -10.05
CA VAL A 108 2.94 -6.08 -10.10
C VAL A 108 2.36 -6.69 -11.37
N MET A 109 3.19 -7.16 -12.31
CA MET A 109 2.70 -7.79 -13.54
C MET A 109 1.87 -9.03 -13.22
N ASN A 110 0.56 -8.97 -13.51
CA ASN A 110 -0.41 -10.02 -13.18
C ASN A 110 -0.47 -10.39 -11.68
N ALA A 111 0.10 -9.58 -10.78
CA ALA A 111 0.06 -9.84 -9.35
C ALA A 111 -1.33 -9.55 -8.78
N GLY A 112 -1.68 -10.20 -7.67
CA GLY A 112 -2.96 -10.03 -7.01
C GLY A 112 -4.12 -10.81 -7.63
N GLU A 113 -5.26 -10.76 -6.97
CA GLU A 113 -6.49 -11.44 -7.37
C GLU A 113 -7.22 -10.67 -8.46
N GLN A 114 -7.76 -11.36 -9.45
CA GLN A 114 -8.62 -10.73 -10.45
C GLN A 114 -9.97 -10.40 -9.80
N VAL A 115 -10.26 -9.11 -9.66
CA VAL A 115 -11.49 -8.61 -9.02
C VAL A 115 -12.13 -7.54 -9.89
N ASP A 116 -13.44 -7.38 -9.77
CA ASP A 116 -14.14 -6.25 -10.39
C ASP A 116 -13.80 -4.94 -9.66
N ASN A 117 -13.68 -4.99 -8.32
CA ASN A 117 -13.24 -3.89 -7.46
C ASN A 117 -12.36 -4.42 -6.32
N CYS A 118 -11.27 -3.73 -6.01
CA CYS A 118 -10.56 -3.93 -4.73
C CYS A 118 -11.45 -3.42 -3.60
N THR A 119 -11.94 -4.32 -2.75
CA THR A 119 -12.73 -3.95 -1.59
C THR A 119 -11.90 -3.06 -0.67
N HIS A 120 -12.56 -2.05 -0.11
CA HIS A 120 -12.00 -1.22 0.94
C HIS A 120 -11.56 -2.12 2.12
N PRO A 121 -10.44 -1.83 2.81
CA PRO A 121 -10.00 -2.62 3.95
C PRO A 121 -11.09 -2.87 5.01
N ASN A 122 -11.94 -1.86 5.24
CA ASN A 122 -13.05 -1.93 6.21
C ASN A 122 -14.38 -2.56 5.72
N GLY A 123 -14.42 -3.14 4.51
CA GLY A 123 -15.65 -3.70 3.93
C GLY A 123 -16.50 -2.70 3.15
#